data_AF-R9GRM0-F1
#
_entry.id   AF-R9GRM0-F1
#
_cell.length_a   1.000
_cell.length_b   1.000
_cell.length_c   1.000
_cell.angle_alpha   90.00
_cell.angle_beta   90.00
_cell.angle_gamma   90.00
#
_symmetry.space_group_name_H-M   'P 1'
#
loop_
_entity.id
_entity.type
_entity.pdbx_description
1 polymer ?
#
loop_
_entity_poly.entity_id
_entity_poly.type
_entity_poly.pdbx_seq_one_letter_code
_entity_poly.pdbx_strand_id
1 'polypeptide(L)'
;MKKTLFVLFFGLLSSFFAKADDFDTLYERLFAEYLTTWVTNQSTIQGYINTQQSDGSWSTINYDSQIFIGGWEPLVYWDRLLQMALAFKKPGNSSFGDSILKVE
;
A
#
# COMPACT_ATOMS: atom_id res chain seq x y z
N MET A 1 23.23 57.91 13.37
CA MET A 1 23.62 56.49 13.45
C MET A 1 22.35 55.65 13.47
N LYS A 2 21.97 55.11 12.29
CA LYS A 2 20.76 54.33 12.04
C LYS A 2 21.13 52.85 12.10
N LYS A 3 21.04 52.20 13.26
CA LYS A 3 21.34 50.76 13.40
C LYS A 3 20.48 50.10 14.46
N THR A 4 19.15 50.26 14.38
CA THR A 4 18.22 49.56 15.29
C THR A 4 16.85 49.37 14.64
N LEU A 5 16.80 49.09 13.34
CA LEU A 5 15.52 48.76 12.68
C LEU A 5 15.74 47.87 11.44
N PHE A 6 16.43 46.74 11.60
CA PHE A 6 16.55 45.76 10.51
C PHE A 6 16.58 44.32 11.05
N VAL A 7 15.73 43.99 12.03
CA VAL A 7 15.62 42.61 12.54
C VAL A 7 14.16 42.13 12.63
N LEU A 8 13.17 43.01 12.50
CA LEU A 8 11.75 42.61 12.59
C LEU A 8 11.12 42.15 11.27
N PHE A 9 11.87 42.05 10.18
CA PHE A 9 11.34 41.68 8.85
C PHE A 9 11.94 40.41 8.24
N PHE A 10 12.71 39.63 9.02
CA PHE A 10 13.31 38.37 8.54
C PHE A 10 12.65 37.10 9.14
N GLY A 11 11.70 37.27 10.06
CA GLY A 11 11.02 36.15 10.74
C GLY A 11 9.68 35.72 10.15
N LEU A 12 9.22 36.35 9.06
CA LEU A 12 7.86 36.15 8.51
C LEU A 12 7.80 35.37 7.19
N LEU A 13 8.91 34.80 6.73
CA LEU A 13 8.98 34.08 5.45
C LEU A 13 9.10 32.55 5.56
N SER A 14 9.03 31.99 6.77
CA SER A 14 9.29 30.54 6.97
C SER A 14 8.05 29.64 6.85
N SER A 15 6.86 30.16 6.53
CA SER A 15 5.62 29.37 6.57
C SER A 15 5.18 28.74 5.23
N PHE A 16 6.03 28.75 4.20
CA PHE A 16 5.66 28.28 2.85
C PHE A 16 5.79 26.76 2.61
N PHE A 17 5.99 25.93 3.63
CA PHE A 17 6.17 24.46 3.46
C PHE A 17 5.03 23.61 4.03
N ALA A 18 3.81 24.13 4.11
CA ALA A 18 2.65 23.34 4.52
C ALA A 18 1.58 23.36 3.42
N LYS A 19 1.89 22.75 2.28
CA LYS A 19 0.88 22.29 1.35
C LYS A 19 1.31 20.94 0.78
N ALA A 20 1.32 19.92 1.64
CA ALA A 20 1.07 18.57 1.12
C ALA A 20 -0.23 18.67 0.31
N ASP A 21 -0.26 18.17 -0.92
CA ASP A 21 -1.50 18.12 -1.67
C ASP A 21 -2.53 17.39 -0.80
N ASP A 22 -3.75 17.92 -0.66
CA ASP A 22 -4.74 17.30 0.22
C ASP A 22 -4.96 15.82 -0.19
N PHE A 23 -4.79 15.53 -1.48
CA PHE A 23 -4.76 14.17 -2.02
C PHE A 23 -3.58 13.33 -1.53
N ASP A 24 -2.36 13.87 -1.49
CA ASP A 24 -1.19 13.17 -0.96
C ASP A 24 -1.40 12.83 0.51
N THR A 25 -1.93 13.78 1.29
CA THR A 25 -2.22 13.58 2.71
C THR A 25 -3.28 12.49 2.91
N LEU A 26 -4.34 12.48 2.10
CA LEU A 26 -5.37 11.44 2.17
C LEU A 26 -4.82 10.08 1.73
N TYR A 27 -4.00 10.05 0.68
CA TYR A 27 -3.35 8.83 0.20
C TYR A 27 -2.44 8.22 1.27
N GLU A 28 -1.56 9.01 1.89
CA GLU A 28 -0.65 8.53 2.92
C GLU A 28 -1.40 7.96 4.12
N ARG A 29 -2.48 8.62 4.56
CA ARG A 29 -3.32 8.14 5.67
C ARG A 29 -3.99 6.82 5.33
N LEU A 30 -4.62 6.74 4.16
CA LEU A 30 -5.28 5.53 3.72
C LEU A 30 -4.26 4.39 3.56
N PHE A 31 -3.12 4.65 2.95
CA PHE A 31 -2.06 3.66 2.78
C PHE A 31 -1.52 3.16 4.14
N ALA A 32 -1.30 4.05 5.10
CA ALA A 32 -0.91 3.67 6.46
C ALA A 32 -1.99 2.84 7.17
N GLU A 33 -3.27 3.16 6.96
CA GLU A 33 -4.40 2.37 7.45
C GLU A 33 -4.40 0.95 6.86
N TYR A 34 -4.15 0.81 5.55
CA TYR A 34 -4.00 -0.50 4.90
C TYR A 34 -2.83 -1.29 5.49
N LEU A 35 -1.67 -0.66 5.71
CA LEU A 35 -0.52 -1.36 6.28
C LEU A 35 -0.74 -1.78 7.74
N THR A 36 -1.55 -1.06 8.51
CA THR A 36 -1.79 -1.37 9.93
C THR A 36 -2.94 -2.36 10.14
N THR A 37 -4.04 -2.20 9.41
CA THR A 37 -5.27 -2.99 9.58
C THR A 37 -5.11 -4.45 9.16
N TRP A 38 -4.35 -4.70 8.09
CA TRP A 38 -4.25 -6.04 7.52
C TRP A 38 -3.12 -6.85 8.16
N VAL A 39 -3.47 -8.01 8.70
CA VAL A 39 -2.51 -9.01 9.18
C VAL A 39 -2.07 -9.86 8.00
N THR A 40 -0.79 -9.77 7.65
CA THR A 40 -0.18 -10.60 6.61
C THR A 40 0.45 -11.84 7.26
N ASN A 41 0.05 -13.03 6.80
CA ASN A 41 0.62 -14.29 7.26
C ASN A 41 1.63 -14.80 6.23
N GLN A 42 2.91 -14.94 6.60
CA GLN A 42 3.96 -15.33 5.67
C GLN A 42 3.71 -16.69 4.98
N SER A 43 3.17 -17.68 5.71
CA SER A 43 2.89 -18.99 5.14
C SER A 43 1.81 -18.92 4.06
N THR A 44 0.82 -18.03 4.26
CA THR A 44 -0.23 -17.75 3.28
C THR A 44 0.35 -17.07 2.04
N ILE A 45 1.18 -16.04 2.20
CA ILE A 45 1.83 -15.35 1.08
C ILE A 45 2.69 -16.33 0.26
N GLN A 46 3.49 -17.16 0.94
CA GLN A 46 4.31 -18.16 0.26
C GLN A 46 3.44 -19.19 -0.47
N GLY A 47 2.31 -19.59 0.12
CA GLY A 47 1.33 -20.45 -0.53
C GLY A 47 0.78 -19.83 -1.81
N TYR A 48 0.47 -18.53 -1.81
CA TYR A 48 0.01 -17.82 -3.00
C TYR A 48 1.09 -17.79 -4.08
N ILE A 49 2.33 -17.41 -3.74
CA ILE A 49 3.47 -17.40 -4.67
C ILE A 49 3.67 -18.80 -5.28
N ASN A 50 3.71 -19.85 -4.46
CA ASN A 50 4.03 -21.20 -4.90
C ASN A 50 2.95 -21.84 -5.79
N THR A 51 1.70 -21.37 -5.67
CA THR A 51 0.54 -21.95 -6.38
C THR A 51 0.05 -21.06 -7.52
N GLN A 52 0.64 -19.87 -7.68
CA GLN A 52 0.35 -19.02 -8.82
C GLN A 52 0.90 -19.66 -10.09
N GLN A 53 0.06 -19.72 -11.12
CA GLN A 53 0.44 -20.23 -12.42
C GLN A 53 1.30 -19.21 -13.17
N SER A 54 1.96 -19.63 -14.25
CA SER A 54 2.81 -18.74 -15.06
C SER A 54 2.05 -17.60 -15.74
N ASP A 55 0.74 -17.73 -15.90
CA ASP A 55 -0.16 -16.68 -16.41
C ASP A 55 -0.69 -15.74 -15.32
N GLY A 56 -0.26 -15.93 -14.07
CA GLY A 56 -0.69 -15.14 -12.91
C GLY A 56 -1.99 -15.61 -12.27
N SER A 57 -2.67 -16.63 -12.82
CA SER A 57 -3.92 -17.17 -12.27
C SER A 57 -3.68 -18.17 -11.14
N TRP A 58 -4.75 -18.51 -10.41
CA TRP A 58 -4.77 -19.64 -9.48
C TRP A 58 -5.85 -20.63 -9.88
N SER A 59 -5.48 -21.89 -10.04
CA SER A 59 -6.39 -22.97 -10.47
C SER A 59 -7.54 -23.25 -9.48
N THR A 60 -7.40 -22.81 -8.23
CA THR A 60 -8.42 -22.94 -7.19
C THR A 60 -9.55 -21.92 -7.30
N ILE A 61 -9.47 -20.95 -8.22
CA ILE A 61 -10.46 -19.88 -8.38
C ILE A 61 -11.30 -20.17 -9.63
N ASN A 62 -12.61 -20.28 -9.49
CA ASN A 62 -13.53 -20.27 -10.62
C ASN A 62 -13.78 -18.85 -11.11
N TYR A 63 -12.99 -18.42 -12.11
CA TYR A 63 -13.08 -17.09 -12.70
C TYR A 63 -14.40 -16.81 -13.44
N ASP A 64 -15.10 -17.84 -13.90
CA ASP A 64 -16.36 -17.72 -14.63
C ASP A 64 -17.59 -17.69 -13.72
N SER A 65 -17.39 -17.77 -12.39
CA SER A 65 -18.49 -17.78 -11.44
C SER A 65 -19.31 -16.48 -11.53
N GLN A 66 -20.61 -16.64 -11.74
CA GLN A 66 -21.60 -15.57 -11.70
C GLN A 66 -22.44 -15.58 -10.41
N ILE A 67 -22.14 -16.52 -9.51
CA ILE A 67 -22.88 -16.71 -8.27
C ILE A 67 -22.30 -15.75 -7.22
N PHE A 68 -23.19 -15.00 -6.55
CA PHE A 68 -22.84 -14.10 -5.46
C PHE A 68 -23.19 -14.66 -4.07
N ILE A 69 -23.94 -15.76 -4.00
CA ILE A 69 -24.38 -16.35 -2.72
C ILE A 69 -23.15 -16.87 -1.97
N GLY A 70 -22.83 -16.24 -0.84
CA GLY A 70 -21.63 -16.54 -0.05
C GLY A 70 -20.36 -15.79 -0.47
N GLY A 71 -20.47 -14.87 -1.44
CA GLY A 71 -19.37 -14.10 -2.00
C GLY A 71 -19.20 -14.38 -3.50
N TRP A 72 -18.60 -13.41 -4.21
CA TRP A 72 -18.24 -13.58 -5.62
C TRP A 72 -16.82 -14.16 -5.70
N GLU A 73 -16.72 -15.41 -6.16
CA GLU A 73 -15.48 -16.18 -6.13
C GLU A 73 -14.27 -15.51 -6.82
N PRO A 74 -14.42 -14.83 -7.97
CA PRO A 74 -13.34 -14.06 -8.58
C PRO A 74 -12.75 -12.96 -7.69
N LEU A 75 -13.44 -12.48 -6.65
CA LEU A 75 -12.86 -11.53 -5.69
C LEU A 75 -11.68 -12.13 -4.92
N VAL A 76 -11.63 -13.46 -4.75
CA VAL A 76 -10.52 -14.15 -4.09
C VAL A 76 -9.18 -13.85 -4.80
N TYR A 77 -9.20 -13.64 -6.11
CA TYR A 77 -8.01 -13.22 -6.86
C TYR A 77 -7.47 -11.88 -6.36
N TRP A 78 -8.36 -10.90 -6.20
CA TRP A 78 -8.00 -9.57 -5.73
C TRP A 78 -7.53 -9.58 -4.27
N ASP A 79 -8.14 -10.40 -3.42
CA ASP A 79 -7.71 -10.55 -2.03
C ASP A 79 -6.30 -11.14 -1.92
N ARG A 80 -5.94 -12.10 -2.78
CA ARG A 80 -4.58 -12.67 -2.82
C ARG A 80 -3.56 -11.62 -3.25
N LEU A 81 -3.85 -10.88 -4.33
CA LEU A 81 -2.99 -9.80 -4.81
C LEU A 81 -2.82 -8.69 -3.78
N LEU A 82 -3.90 -8.27 -3.12
CA LEU A 82 -3.85 -7.26 -2.07
C LEU A 82 -2.95 -7.73 -0.91
N GLN A 83 -3.12 -8.96 -0.45
CA GLN A 83 -2.27 -9.51 0.62
C GLN A 83 -0.79 -9.59 0.23
N MET A 84 -0.49 -10.00 -1.01
CA MET A 84 0.88 -10.03 -1.54
C MET A 84 1.47 -8.62 -1.63
N ALA A 85 0.72 -7.64 -2.14
CA ALA A 85 1.16 -6.25 -2.23
C ALA A 85 1.40 -5.63 -0.86
N LEU A 86 0.52 -5.91 0.11
CA LEU A 86 0.69 -5.46 1.50
C LEU A 86 1.92 -6.11 2.15
N ALA A 87 2.16 -7.40 1.93
CA ALA A 87 3.34 -8.09 2.43
C ALA A 87 4.64 -7.48 1.86
N PHE A 88 4.63 -7.13 0.57
CA PHE A 88 5.73 -6.44 -0.10
C PHE A 88 5.99 -5.03 0.47
N LYS A 89 4.94 -4.29 0.83
CA LYS A 89 5.04 -2.90 1.29
C LYS A 89 5.15 -2.69 2.79
N LYS A 90 4.78 -3.67 3.62
CA LYS A 90 4.72 -3.52 5.09
C LYS A 90 6.10 -3.69 5.73
N PRO A 91 6.68 -2.63 6.33
CA PRO A 91 7.94 -2.76 7.04
C PRO A 91 7.84 -3.79 8.16
N GLY A 92 8.86 -4.63 8.32
CA GLY A 92 8.89 -5.72 9.30
C GLY A 92 8.18 -7.01 8.86
N ASN A 93 7.51 -7.03 7.70
CA ASN A 93 7.12 -8.29 7.07
C ASN A 93 8.34 -8.96 6.41
N SER A 94 8.41 -10.29 6.43
CA SER A 94 9.52 -11.05 5.82
C SER A 94 9.61 -10.92 4.30
N SER A 95 8.51 -10.57 3.63
CA SER A 95 8.47 -10.33 2.19
C SER A 95 8.64 -8.84 1.83
N PHE A 96 8.99 -7.98 2.80
CA PHE A 96 9.16 -6.55 2.56
C PHE A 96 10.25 -6.29 1.52
N GLY A 97 9.86 -5.67 0.40
CA GLY A 97 10.78 -5.37 -0.71
C GLY A 97 11.23 -6.59 -1.52
N ASP A 98 10.64 -7.77 -1.33
CA ASP A 98 11.00 -8.98 -2.09
C ASP A 98 10.70 -8.83 -3.59
N SER A 99 11.71 -9.02 -4.42
CA SER A 99 11.58 -8.91 -5.88
C SER A 99 10.62 -9.92 -6.50
N ILE A 100 10.39 -11.08 -5.87
CA ILE A 100 9.42 -12.08 -6.36
C ILE A 100 8.00 -11.51 -6.37
N LEU A 101 7.69 -10.61 -5.44
CA LEU A 101 6.38 -9.96 -5.34
C LEU A 101 6.29 -8.64 -6.12
N LYS A 102 7.39 -8.22 -6.76
CA LYS A 102 7.42 -7.00 -7.54
C LYS A 102 6.78 -7.27 -8.91
N VAL A 103 5.65 -6.64 -9.18
CA VAL A 103 5.09 -6.58 -10.54
C VAL A 103 5.94 -5.58 -11.33
N GLU A 104 6.45 -6.02 -12.49
CA GLU A 104 7.15 -5.15 -13.45
C GLU A 104 6.18 -4.24 -14.23
#